data_AF-A0A497AZA0-F1
#
_entry.id   AF-A0A497AZA0-F1
#
_cell.length_a   1.000
_cell.length_b   1.000
_cell.length_c   1.000
_cell.angle_alpha   90.00
_cell.angle_beta   90.00
_cell.angle_gamma   90.00
#
_symmetry.space_group_name_H-M   'P 1'
#
loop_
_entity.id
_entity.type
_entity.pdbx_description
1 polymer ?
#
loop_
_entity_poly.entity_id
_entity_poly.type
_entity_poly.pdbx_seq_one_letter_code
_entity_poly.pdbx_strand_id
1 'polypeptide(L)'
;MSIILSGKGVWTVTAEHVTQATQQAEPMGVTHVLAKVGDTPEFDNGVRRTVYYDHAASARRQISDAGLVPLAWIFMRLLHPEQEAQLILRAFADGYQGVILDVEDQCDGKHDQAQRLVEYAISHGVDPRRVYNCSFPNIDGHSDLPYTTLNTLCQGGLMPMAYSIFYRSDTQVGPADQAETVIDEWTYAQYESFYSALTFKPAMYPALGPFHEIPELRLLTANEFQPWLDRLAAHEPTFFSLYAIHTIDPSLYPLIRGFALGEPAGGEIVAPGWEMPKQPDRYGINLAPHPPSQPGHSPHRLPTVEELEGVGWARFVFKDSVLPDMTLEESLAHYGEIVDAYRAAGIKTLMILNWESFWGHGPWDHGDWPRYTREFADYVRGVARRFRGRVAAYQIWNEGDNEHGAGTSIYVEPETYASILLPA
;
A
#
# COMPACT_ATOMS: atom_id res chain seq x y z
N MET A 1 8.88 5.26 14.17
CA MET A 1 8.91 6.69 13.81
C MET A 1 7.57 7.04 13.17
N SER A 2 6.98 8.17 13.58
CA SER A 2 5.82 8.77 12.92
C SER A 2 6.19 9.21 11.51
N ILE A 3 5.22 9.13 10.60
CA ILE A 3 5.31 9.72 9.26
C ILE A 3 4.43 10.97 9.31
N ILE A 4 4.96 12.12 8.91
CA ILE A 4 4.25 13.41 8.97
C ILE A 4 4.13 13.98 7.56
N LEU A 5 2.92 14.41 7.19
CA LEU A 5 2.72 15.21 5.99
C LEU A 5 3.18 16.64 6.22
N SER A 6 3.96 17.17 5.28
CA SER A 6 4.36 18.57 5.26
C SER A 6 4.15 19.18 3.88
N GLY A 7 3.39 20.27 3.81
CA GLY A 7 3.11 20.97 2.56
C GLY A 7 1.65 21.32 2.35
N LYS A 8 1.26 21.43 1.08
CA LYS A 8 -0.10 21.81 0.66
C LYS A 8 -0.63 20.79 -0.33
N GLY A 9 -1.85 20.33 -0.11
CA GLY A 9 -2.51 19.35 -0.95
C GLY A 9 -3.64 19.93 -1.81
N VAL A 10 -3.96 19.27 -2.91
CA VAL A 10 -5.20 19.52 -3.66
C VAL A 10 -5.89 18.21 -4.03
N TRP A 11 -7.22 18.17 -3.89
CA TRP A 11 -8.02 17.00 -4.21
C TRP A 11 -8.46 16.99 -5.67
N THR A 12 -8.52 15.79 -6.26
CA THR A 12 -8.89 15.59 -7.67
C THR A 12 -9.87 14.44 -7.81
N VAL A 13 -10.99 14.70 -8.48
CA VAL A 13 -12.11 13.75 -8.62
C VAL A 13 -11.99 12.88 -9.88
N THR A 14 -11.31 13.38 -10.92
CA THR A 14 -11.21 12.75 -12.24
C THR A 14 -9.77 12.82 -12.76
N ALA A 15 -9.45 12.04 -13.80
CA ALA A 15 -8.16 12.12 -14.47
C ALA A 15 -7.88 13.50 -15.09
N GLU A 16 -8.91 14.20 -15.55
CA GLU A 16 -8.78 15.59 -16.03
C GLU A 16 -8.40 16.53 -14.88
N HIS A 17 -9.02 16.37 -13.71
CA HIS A 17 -8.65 17.12 -12.52
C HIS A 17 -7.21 16.85 -12.07
N VAL A 18 -6.68 15.62 -12.23
CA VAL A 18 -5.25 15.33 -12.00
C VAL A 18 -4.38 16.16 -12.94
N THR A 19 -4.75 16.24 -14.22
CA THR A 19 -4.04 17.06 -15.19
C THR A 19 -4.06 18.53 -14.81
N GLN A 20 -5.24 19.06 -14.46
CA GLN A 20 -5.38 20.42 -13.99
C GLN A 20 -4.51 20.70 -12.75
N ALA A 21 -4.54 19.81 -11.74
CA ALA A 21 -3.77 19.95 -10.51
C ALA A 21 -2.26 20.00 -10.79
N THR A 22 -1.74 19.12 -11.65
CA THR A 22 -0.31 19.13 -12.00
C THR A 22 0.13 20.40 -12.72
N GLN A 23 -0.73 21.02 -13.52
CA GLN A 23 -0.44 22.27 -14.23
C GLN A 23 -0.53 23.50 -13.31
N GLN A 24 -1.38 23.45 -12.28
CA GLN A 24 -1.69 24.59 -11.41
C GLN A 24 -1.00 24.51 -10.04
N ALA A 25 -0.22 23.45 -9.77
CA ALA A 25 0.43 23.26 -8.48
C ALA A 25 1.45 24.35 -8.14
N GLU A 26 2.31 24.74 -9.08
CA GLU A 26 3.39 25.74 -8.87
C GLU A 26 2.86 27.10 -8.39
N PRO A 27 1.86 27.75 -9.04
CA PRO A 27 1.38 29.06 -8.60
C PRO A 27 0.71 29.03 -7.22
N MET A 28 0.23 27.87 -6.75
CA MET A 28 -0.32 27.68 -5.40
C MET A 28 0.73 27.22 -4.38
N GLY A 29 1.92 26.79 -4.81
CA GLY A 29 2.88 26.12 -3.94
C GLY A 29 2.37 24.76 -3.40
N VAL A 30 1.53 24.06 -4.17
CA VAL A 30 1.05 22.72 -3.85
C VAL A 30 2.18 21.72 -4.02
N THR A 31 2.27 20.76 -3.08
CA THR A 31 3.28 19.70 -3.07
C THR A 31 2.67 18.31 -3.15
N HIS A 32 1.37 18.17 -2.85
CA HIS A 32 0.66 16.88 -2.83
C HIS A 32 -0.61 16.92 -3.69
N VAL A 33 -0.90 15.82 -4.36
CA VAL A 33 -2.17 15.62 -5.10
C VAL A 33 -2.88 14.42 -4.52
N LEU A 34 -4.12 14.64 -4.07
CA LEU A 34 -5.00 13.65 -3.47
C LEU A 34 -5.97 13.19 -4.56
N ALA A 35 -5.69 12.03 -5.17
CA ALA A 35 -6.39 11.56 -6.35
C ALA A 35 -7.45 10.51 -6.02
N LYS A 36 -8.69 10.72 -6.45
CA LYS A 36 -9.74 9.70 -6.32
C LYS A 36 -9.37 8.47 -7.14
N VAL A 37 -9.17 7.33 -6.48
CA VAL A 37 -8.77 6.07 -7.14
C VAL A 37 -9.79 4.96 -6.98
N GLY A 38 -10.74 5.09 -6.07
CA GLY A 38 -11.76 4.07 -5.87
C GLY A 38 -12.94 4.50 -5.02
N ASP A 39 -14.01 3.72 -5.11
CA ASP A 39 -15.30 3.88 -4.42
C ASP A 39 -16.08 2.56 -4.55
N THR A 40 -17.21 2.44 -3.85
CA THR A 40 -18.22 1.38 -4.03
C THR A 40 -19.55 2.00 -4.50
N PRO A 41 -19.63 2.58 -5.70
CA PRO A 41 -20.84 3.29 -6.13
C PRO A 41 -22.04 2.35 -6.26
N GLU A 42 -23.22 2.91 -6.07
CA GLU A 42 -24.48 2.28 -6.47
C GLU A 42 -24.76 2.60 -7.93
N PHE A 43 -24.97 1.56 -8.73
CA PHE A 43 -25.31 1.66 -10.15
C PHE A 43 -26.83 1.73 -10.32
N ASP A 44 -27.31 2.21 -11.48
CA ASP A 44 -28.75 2.38 -11.78
C ASP A 44 -29.59 1.09 -11.60
N ASN A 45 -28.95 -0.07 -11.63
CA ASN A 45 -29.57 -1.37 -11.40
C ASN A 45 -29.57 -1.80 -9.92
N GLY A 46 -29.22 -0.91 -9.00
CA GLY A 46 -29.11 -1.16 -7.55
C GLY A 46 -27.89 -2.01 -7.15
N VAL A 47 -27.05 -2.41 -8.11
CA VAL A 47 -25.83 -3.17 -7.78
C VAL A 47 -24.83 -2.22 -7.13
N ARG A 48 -24.20 -2.69 -6.05
CA ARG A 48 -23.10 -2.00 -5.39
C ARG A 48 -21.85 -2.86 -5.50
N ARG A 49 -20.85 -2.37 -6.24
CA ARG A 49 -19.57 -3.06 -6.43
C ARG A 49 -18.42 -2.13 -6.12
N THR A 50 -17.41 -2.69 -5.51
CA THR A 50 -16.15 -2.02 -5.21
C THR A 50 -15.39 -1.81 -6.53
N VAL A 51 -14.95 -0.59 -6.81
CA VAL A 51 -14.26 -0.22 -8.05
C VAL A 51 -12.95 0.46 -7.72
N TYR A 52 -11.87 -0.07 -8.31
CA TYR A 52 -10.61 0.64 -8.47
C TYR A 52 -10.57 1.22 -9.89
N TYR A 53 -10.39 2.52 -10.03
CA TYR A 53 -10.51 3.18 -11.33
C TYR A 53 -9.31 2.89 -12.24
N ASP A 54 -9.58 2.62 -13.51
CA ASP A 54 -8.55 2.27 -14.51
C ASP A 54 -7.45 3.33 -14.67
N HIS A 55 -7.78 4.60 -14.37
CA HIS A 55 -6.84 5.71 -14.48
C HIS A 55 -5.94 5.92 -13.25
N ALA A 56 -6.12 5.16 -12.17
CA ALA A 56 -5.39 5.35 -10.92
C ALA A 56 -3.86 5.22 -11.10
N ALA A 57 -3.39 4.17 -11.76
CA ALA A 57 -1.95 3.96 -12.00
C ALA A 57 -1.34 5.07 -12.89
N SER A 58 -2.09 5.56 -13.90
CA SER A 58 -1.63 6.69 -14.72
C SER A 58 -1.62 8.00 -13.95
N ALA A 59 -2.63 8.25 -13.09
CA ALA A 59 -2.67 9.43 -12.25
C ALA A 59 -1.46 9.49 -11.31
N ARG A 60 -1.13 8.38 -10.65
CA ARG A 60 0.07 8.27 -9.79
C ARG A 60 1.34 8.65 -10.54
N ARG A 61 1.55 8.12 -11.75
CA ARG A 61 2.73 8.45 -12.58
C ARG A 61 2.77 9.93 -12.92
N GLN A 62 1.67 10.47 -13.44
CA GLN A 62 1.55 11.86 -13.84
C GLN A 62 1.85 12.83 -12.69
N ILE A 63 1.34 12.56 -11.49
CA ILE A 63 1.58 13.40 -10.30
C ILE A 63 3.08 13.42 -9.97
N SER A 64 3.73 12.26 -10.01
CA SER A 64 5.16 12.17 -9.67
C SER A 64 6.09 12.69 -10.75
N ASP A 65 5.74 12.54 -12.01
CA ASP A 65 6.47 13.12 -13.14
C ASP A 65 6.44 14.66 -13.06
N ALA A 66 5.40 15.23 -12.45
CA ALA A 66 5.31 16.65 -12.12
C ALA A 66 6.08 17.04 -10.83
N GLY A 67 6.79 16.10 -10.20
CA GLY A 67 7.55 16.33 -8.96
C GLY A 67 6.68 16.44 -7.70
N LEU A 68 5.41 16.04 -7.76
CA LEU A 68 4.46 16.10 -6.65
C LEU A 68 4.29 14.74 -5.95
N VAL A 69 3.80 14.78 -4.72
CA VAL A 69 3.53 13.57 -3.91
C VAL A 69 2.12 13.04 -4.19
N PRO A 70 1.97 11.80 -4.71
CA PRO A 70 0.66 11.20 -4.94
C PRO A 70 0.09 10.56 -3.68
N LEU A 71 -1.09 11.00 -3.26
CA LEU A 71 -1.92 10.34 -2.24
C LEU A 71 -3.18 9.80 -2.91
N ALA A 72 -3.54 8.55 -2.60
CA ALA A 72 -4.76 7.93 -3.09
C ALA A 72 -5.93 8.32 -2.20
N TRP A 73 -7.07 8.65 -2.78
CA TRP A 73 -8.33 8.91 -2.10
C TRP A 73 -9.35 7.85 -2.50
N ILE A 74 -9.94 7.20 -1.49
CA ILE A 74 -10.97 6.18 -1.64
C ILE A 74 -12.20 6.63 -0.87
N PHE A 75 -13.35 6.71 -1.55
CA PHE A 75 -14.62 6.97 -0.89
C PHE A 75 -15.16 5.67 -0.28
N MET A 76 -15.31 5.65 1.03
CA MET A 76 -15.66 4.46 1.79
C MET A 76 -17.16 4.33 1.95
N ARG A 77 -17.64 3.08 1.93
CA ARG A 77 -19.04 2.77 2.26
C ARG A 77 -19.16 1.60 3.23
N LEU A 78 -18.07 0.87 3.48
CA LEU A 78 -18.03 -0.28 4.36
C LEU A 78 -19.11 -1.33 4.03
N LEU A 79 -19.42 -1.48 2.75
CA LEU A 79 -20.38 -2.47 2.26
C LEU A 79 -19.70 -3.81 2.02
N HIS A 80 -18.46 -3.77 1.52
CA HIS A 80 -17.64 -4.94 1.24
C HIS A 80 -16.25 -4.76 1.85
N PRO A 81 -16.09 -4.87 3.18
CA PRO A 81 -14.88 -4.48 3.90
C PRO A 81 -13.56 -5.01 3.33
N GLU A 82 -13.51 -6.29 2.98
CA GLU A 82 -12.30 -6.91 2.44
C GLU A 82 -12.01 -6.45 1.01
N GLN A 83 -13.04 -6.19 0.19
CA GLN A 83 -12.85 -5.64 -1.15
C GLN A 83 -12.43 -4.17 -1.09
N GLU A 84 -13.01 -3.39 -0.18
CA GLU A 84 -12.61 -1.99 0.05
C GLU A 84 -11.17 -1.93 0.61
N ALA A 85 -10.77 -2.88 1.47
CA ALA A 85 -9.37 -3.01 1.91
C ALA A 85 -8.42 -3.38 0.76
N GLN A 86 -8.87 -4.15 -0.23
CA GLN A 86 -8.08 -4.42 -1.45
C GLN A 86 -7.80 -3.16 -2.28
N LEU A 87 -8.67 -2.14 -2.24
CA LEU A 87 -8.39 -0.85 -2.87
C LEU A 87 -7.17 -0.16 -2.23
N ILE A 88 -7.03 -0.24 -0.91
CA ILE A 88 -5.88 0.27 -0.16
C ILE A 88 -4.60 -0.43 -0.61
N LEU A 89 -4.64 -1.77 -0.65
CA LEU A 89 -3.50 -2.60 -1.09
C LEU A 89 -3.09 -2.28 -2.53
N ARG A 90 -4.08 -2.08 -3.41
CA ARG A 90 -3.85 -1.75 -4.82
C ARG A 90 -3.25 -0.36 -5.01
N ALA A 91 -3.75 0.64 -4.27
CA ALA A 91 -3.17 1.98 -4.29
C ALA A 91 -1.69 1.96 -3.88
N PHE A 92 -1.33 1.23 -2.81
CA PHE A 92 0.08 1.07 -2.45
C PHE A 92 0.88 0.30 -3.51
N ALA A 93 0.29 -0.73 -4.14
CA ALA A 93 0.94 -1.48 -5.22
C ALA A 93 1.21 -0.63 -6.47
N ASP A 94 0.32 0.31 -6.79
CA ASP A 94 0.51 1.30 -7.87
C ASP A 94 1.49 2.41 -7.48
N GLY A 95 1.97 2.43 -6.23
CA GLY A 95 3.04 3.30 -5.76
C GLY A 95 2.58 4.63 -5.16
N TYR A 96 1.33 4.74 -4.70
CA TYR A 96 0.90 5.91 -3.93
C TYR A 96 1.65 6.02 -2.59
N GLN A 97 1.93 7.26 -2.16
CA GLN A 97 2.69 7.55 -0.93
C GLN A 97 1.82 7.54 0.34
N GLY A 98 0.50 7.49 0.18
CA GLY A 98 -0.44 7.29 1.27
C GLY A 98 -1.85 7.07 0.72
N VAL A 99 -2.74 6.61 1.58
CA VAL A 99 -4.14 6.32 1.23
C VAL A 99 -5.06 7.05 2.20
N ILE A 100 -6.04 7.77 1.67
CA ILE A 100 -7.03 8.51 2.42
C ILE A 100 -8.35 7.76 2.29
N LEU A 101 -8.91 7.39 3.43
CA LEU A 101 -10.23 6.81 3.55
C LEU A 101 -11.20 7.96 3.82
N ASP A 102 -12.09 8.22 2.88
CA ASP A 102 -13.12 9.24 3.00
C ASP A 102 -14.40 8.61 3.54
N VAL A 103 -14.75 9.00 4.76
CA VAL A 103 -15.70 8.33 5.64
C VAL A 103 -16.77 9.33 6.04
N GLU A 104 -17.92 9.20 5.39
CA GLU A 104 -19.11 10.02 5.60
C GLU A 104 -20.29 9.14 6.08
N ASP A 105 -21.50 9.71 6.14
CA ASP A 105 -22.72 9.10 6.72
C ASP A 105 -23.08 7.72 6.12
N GLN A 106 -22.59 7.37 4.93
CA GLN A 106 -22.78 6.02 4.39
C GLN A 106 -22.07 4.96 5.24
N CYS A 107 -21.18 5.34 6.15
CA CYS A 107 -20.48 4.47 7.08
C CYS A 107 -21.13 4.41 8.48
N ASP A 108 -22.22 5.13 8.73
CA ASP A 108 -22.90 5.18 10.03
C ASP A 108 -23.27 3.80 10.55
N GLY A 109 -22.94 3.53 11.82
CA GLY A 109 -23.27 2.31 12.53
C GLY A 109 -22.51 1.06 12.06
N LYS A 110 -21.58 1.19 11.10
CA LYS A 110 -20.86 0.06 10.47
C LYS A 110 -19.58 -0.33 11.21
N HIS A 111 -19.67 -0.44 12.53
CA HIS A 111 -18.53 -0.72 13.41
C HIS A 111 -17.88 -2.08 13.14
N ASP A 112 -18.67 -3.14 12.96
CA ASP A 112 -18.17 -4.49 12.66
C ASP A 112 -17.51 -4.56 11.26
N GLN A 113 -18.08 -3.84 10.29
CA GLN A 113 -17.54 -3.75 8.94
C GLN A 113 -16.22 -2.98 8.92
N ALA A 114 -16.11 -1.88 9.68
CA ALA A 114 -14.85 -1.17 9.88
C ALA A 114 -13.79 -2.08 10.51
N GLN A 115 -14.16 -2.89 11.51
CA GLN A 115 -13.22 -3.82 12.14
C GLN A 115 -12.69 -4.86 11.15
N ARG A 116 -13.56 -5.44 10.31
CA ARG A 116 -13.13 -6.38 9.26
C ARG A 116 -12.20 -5.73 8.23
N LEU A 117 -12.46 -4.49 7.84
CA LEU A 117 -11.57 -3.73 6.95
C LEU A 117 -10.18 -3.55 7.57
N VAL A 118 -10.13 -3.14 8.84
CA VAL A 118 -8.89 -2.94 9.60
C VAL A 118 -8.09 -4.24 9.70
N GLU A 119 -8.72 -5.32 10.16
CA GLU A 119 -8.08 -6.63 10.34
C GLU A 119 -7.53 -7.15 9.02
N TYR A 120 -8.29 -7.01 7.94
CA TYR A 120 -7.86 -7.39 6.61
C TYR A 120 -6.66 -6.57 6.14
N ALA A 121 -6.74 -5.23 6.20
CA ALA A 121 -5.67 -4.35 5.75
C ALA A 121 -4.36 -4.62 6.51
N ILE A 122 -4.42 -4.70 7.85
CA ILE A 122 -3.24 -4.92 8.70
C ILE A 122 -2.64 -6.30 8.45
N SER A 123 -3.45 -7.36 8.39
CA SER A 123 -2.95 -8.73 8.13
C SER A 123 -2.30 -8.88 6.75
N HIS A 124 -2.61 -8.00 5.80
CA HIS A 124 -2.01 -7.98 4.45
C HIS A 124 -0.90 -6.92 4.30
N GLY A 125 -0.38 -6.43 5.42
CA GLY A 125 0.83 -5.61 5.48
C GLY A 125 0.63 -4.15 5.09
N VAL A 126 -0.59 -3.61 5.20
CA VAL A 126 -0.79 -2.15 5.15
C VAL A 126 -0.09 -1.52 6.36
N ASP A 127 0.69 -0.47 6.11
CA ASP A 127 1.31 0.33 7.16
C ASP A 127 0.31 1.40 7.64
N PRO A 128 -0.23 1.30 8.87
CA PRO A 128 -1.23 2.24 9.37
C PRO A 128 -0.77 3.70 9.40
N ARG A 129 0.55 3.93 9.51
CA ARG A 129 1.14 5.29 9.54
C ARG A 129 1.03 6.03 8.21
N ARG A 130 0.51 5.36 7.17
CA ARG A 130 0.39 5.89 5.80
C ARG A 130 -1.05 5.87 5.30
N VAL A 131 -1.99 5.58 6.20
CA VAL A 131 -3.41 5.67 5.95
C VAL A 131 -3.97 6.83 6.77
N TYR A 132 -4.82 7.64 6.14
CA TYR A 132 -5.41 8.85 6.70
C TYR A 132 -6.93 8.70 6.70
N ASN A 133 -7.61 9.32 7.66
CA ASN A 133 -9.06 9.34 7.73
C ASN A 133 -9.57 10.75 7.39
N CYS A 134 -10.34 10.88 6.31
CA CYS A 134 -11.07 12.09 5.96
C CYS A 134 -12.54 11.95 6.36
N SER A 135 -13.08 12.93 7.07
CA SER A 135 -14.46 12.89 7.55
C SER A 135 -14.94 14.30 7.93
N PHE A 136 -16.17 14.42 8.42
CA PHE A 136 -16.78 15.68 8.81
C PHE A 136 -15.93 16.49 9.80
N PRO A 137 -15.97 17.84 9.74
CA PRO A 137 -15.26 18.68 10.70
C PRO A 137 -15.91 18.62 12.09
N ASN A 138 -17.22 18.41 12.18
CA ASN A 138 -18.01 18.38 13.41
C ASN A 138 -18.20 16.94 13.92
N ILE A 139 -17.14 16.32 14.42
CA ILE A 139 -17.16 14.91 14.86
C ILE A 139 -18.28 14.58 15.85
N ASP A 140 -18.67 15.53 16.71
CA ASP A 140 -19.77 15.35 17.68
C ASP A 140 -21.14 15.14 17.00
N GLY A 141 -21.32 15.72 15.80
CA GLY A 141 -22.53 15.56 15.00
C GLY A 141 -22.62 14.22 14.27
N HIS A 142 -21.52 13.48 14.17
CA HIS A 142 -21.41 12.22 13.43
C HIS A 142 -20.82 11.09 14.30
N SER A 143 -21.22 11.07 15.58
CA SER A 143 -20.65 10.17 16.60
C SER A 143 -20.83 8.67 16.34
N ASP A 144 -21.74 8.26 15.44
CA ASP A 144 -21.94 6.84 15.08
C ASP A 144 -21.03 6.36 13.95
N LEU A 145 -20.22 7.24 13.38
CA LEU A 145 -19.14 6.82 12.47
C LEU A 145 -18.07 6.03 13.25
N PRO A 146 -17.46 5.01 12.64
CA PRO A 146 -16.54 4.09 13.34
C PRO A 146 -15.13 4.68 13.53
N TYR A 147 -15.04 5.92 14.03
CA TYR A 147 -13.80 6.67 14.20
C TYR A 147 -12.74 5.93 15.02
N THR A 148 -13.11 5.40 16.18
CA THR A 148 -12.17 4.71 17.08
C THR A 148 -11.60 3.45 16.42
N THR A 149 -12.44 2.67 15.73
CA THR A 149 -12.02 1.47 15.02
C THR A 149 -11.10 1.84 13.86
N LEU A 150 -11.49 2.79 13.02
CA LEU A 150 -10.69 3.23 11.88
C LEU A 150 -9.37 3.88 12.30
N ASN A 151 -9.30 4.55 13.45
CA ASN A 151 -8.07 5.14 13.99
C ASN A 151 -6.94 4.11 14.20
N THR A 152 -7.28 2.83 14.38
CA THR A 152 -6.27 1.76 14.47
C THR A 152 -5.51 1.56 13.16
N LEU A 153 -6.16 1.80 12.01
CA LEU A 153 -5.59 1.75 10.68
C LEU A 153 -5.12 3.14 10.21
N CYS A 154 -5.86 4.21 10.51
CA CYS A 154 -5.61 5.56 10.02
C CYS A 154 -4.64 6.35 10.93
N GLN A 155 -3.46 5.81 11.18
CA GLN A 155 -2.47 6.43 12.06
C GLN A 155 -1.64 7.52 11.36
N GLY A 156 -1.77 7.67 10.04
CA GLY A 156 -1.09 8.72 9.29
C GLY A 156 -1.61 10.12 9.62
N GLY A 157 -2.90 10.25 9.93
CA GLY A 157 -3.49 11.52 10.31
C GLY A 157 -4.99 11.61 10.01
N LEU A 158 -5.58 12.69 10.49
CA LEU A 158 -6.99 13.04 10.34
C LEU A 158 -7.08 14.18 9.34
N MET A 159 -8.02 14.13 8.40
CA MET A 159 -8.27 15.15 7.39
C MET A 159 -9.72 15.64 7.50
N PRO A 160 -10.08 16.44 8.52
CA PRO A 160 -11.44 16.92 8.65
C PRO A 160 -11.82 17.84 7.47
N MET A 161 -13.03 17.66 6.95
CA MET A 161 -13.60 18.40 5.82
C MET A 161 -14.03 19.80 6.24
N ALA A 162 -13.09 20.69 6.52
CA ALA A 162 -13.33 22.07 6.95
C ALA A 162 -13.80 22.98 5.79
N TYR A 163 -15.01 22.76 5.32
CA TYR A 163 -15.56 23.39 4.10
C TYR A 163 -16.50 24.56 4.43
N SER A 164 -16.56 25.59 3.58
CA SER A 164 -17.59 26.64 3.74
C SER A 164 -19.00 26.16 3.37
N ILE A 165 -19.15 24.96 2.77
CA ILE A 165 -20.44 24.39 2.35
C ILE A 165 -21.43 24.18 3.50
N PHE A 166 -20.97 24.06 4.76
CA PHE A 166 -21.87 23.97 5.92
C PHE A 166 -22.67 25.24 6.15
N TYR A 167 -22.28 26.33 5.49
CA TYR A 167 -23.11 27.51 5.32
C TYR A 167 -23.62 27.61 3.89
N ARG A 168 -24.88 28.00 3.76
CA ARG A 168 -25.50 28.29 2.47
C ARG A 168 -24.81 29.49 1.81
N SER A 169 -24.83 29.55 0.48
CA SER A 169 -24.27 30.67 -0.29
C SER A 169 -25.00 31.99 -0.07
N ASP A 170 -26.24 31.95 0.45
CA ASP A 170 -27.06 33.11 0.86
C ASP A 170 -27.01 33.42 2.37
N THR A 171 -26.08 32.77 3.10
CA THR A 171 -25.90 32.97 4.54
C THR A 171 -25.63 34.43 4.90
N GLN A 172 -26.14 34.84 6.06
CA GLN A 172 -25.84 36.16 6.65
C GLN A 172 -24.68 36.08 7.66
N VAL A 173 -24.15 34.89 7.93
CA VAL A 173 -23.00 34.69 8.82
C VAL A 173 -21.74 35.14 8.09
N GLY A 174 -20.94 36.01 8.71
CA GLY A 174 -19.73 36.55 8.09
C GLY A 174 -18.64 35.48 7.91
N PRO A 175 -17.75 35.58 6.90
CA PRO A 175 -16.72 34.57 6.65
C PRO A 175 -15.80 34.28 7.85
N ALA A 176 -15.53 35.28 8.69
CA ALA A 176 -14.72 35.10 9.90
C ALA A 176 -15.42 34.23 10.96
N ASP A 177 -16.73 34.42 11.15
CA ASP A 177 -17.52 33.64 12.12
C ASP A 177 -17.73 32.20 11.61
N GLN A 178 -17.88 32.03 10.29
CA GLN A 178 -17.91 30.71 9.65
C GLN A 178 -16.59 29.97 9.87
N ALA A 179 -15.46 30.64 9.59
CA ALA A 179 -14.13 30.07 9.76
C ALA A 179 -13.85 29.70 11.22
N GLU A 180 -14.20 30.57 12.18
CA GLU A 180 -14.08 30.28 13.60
C GLU A 180 -14.86 29.02 14.00
N THR A 181 -16.13 28.92 13.58
CA THR A 181 -16.95 27.75 13.89
C THR A 181 -16.35 26.48 13.28
N VAL A 182 -16.01 26.49 11.99
CA VAL A 182 -15.60 25.27 11.27
C VAL A 182 -14.17 24.86 11.60
N ILE A 183 -13.23 25.81 11.71
CA ILE A 183 -11.82 25.54 11.99
C ILE A 183 -11.61 25.36 13.50
N ASP A 184 -11.94 26.38 14.29
CA ASP A 184 -11.54 26.39 15.70
C ASP A 184 -12.41 25.44 16.53
N GLU A 185 -13.74 25.55 16.39
CA GLU A 185 -14.66 24.78 17.22
C GLU A 185 -14.81 23.33 16.73
N TRP A 186 -15.18 23.14 15.47
CA TRP A 186 -15.47 21.81 14.95
C TRP A 186 -14.18 21.03 14.67
N THR A 187 -13.34 21.55 13.78
CA THR A 187 -12.16 20.81 13.30
C THR A 187 -11.12 20.58 14.40
N TYR A 188 -10.69 21.61 15.11
CA TYR A 188 -9.68 21.44 16.16
C TYR A 188 -10.29 21.05 17.50
N ALA A 189 -11.15 21.87 18.12
CA ALA A 189 -11.57 21.63 19.51
C ALA A 189 -12.31 20.29 19.71
N GLN A 190 -13.27 19.93 18.84
CA GLN A 190 -13.99 18.66 19.01
C GLN A 190 -13.09 17.45 18.75
N TYR A 191 -12.26 17.46 17.70
CA TYR A 191 -11.34 16.35 17.45
C TYR A 191 -10.30 16.22 18.56
N GLU A 192 -9.75 17.33 19.07
CA GLU A 192 -8.83 17.28 20.20
C GLU A 192 -9.48 16.68 21.44
N SER A 193 -10.72 17.08 21.74
CA SER A 193 -11.51 16.49 22.82
C SER A 193 -11.70 14.98 22.62
N PHE A 194 -12.20 14.58 21.44
CA PHE A 194 -12.49 13.17 21.12
C PHE A 194 -11.24 12.28 21.22
N TYR A 195 -10.13 12.71 20.62
CA TYR A 195 -8.89 11.91 20.58
C TYR A 195 -8.04 12.04 21.85
N SER A 196 -8.30 13.00 22.74
CA SER A 196 -7.59 13.13 24.02
C SER A 196 -7.76 11.90 24.94
N ALA A 197 -8.88 11.18 24.78
CA ALA A 197 -9.19 9.97 25.54
C ALA A 197 -8.49 8.72 24.97
N LEU A 198 -7.85 8.81 23.80
CA LEU A 198 -7.23 7.67 23.12
C LEU A 198 -5.72 7.63 23.35
N THR A 199 -5.15 6.42 23.31
CA THR A 199 -3.70 6.18 23.51
C THR A 199 -2.83 6.83 22.42
N PHE A 200 -3.41 7.07 21.25
CA PHE A 200 -2.75 7.69 20.11
C PHE A 200 -3.63 8.80 19.53
N LYS A 201 -3.06 10.00 19.43
CA LYS A 201 -3.65 11.17 18.77
C LYS A 201 -2.95 11.33 17.41
N PRO A 202 -3.64 11.07 16.28
CA PRO A 202 -3.06 11.34 14.97
C PRO A 202 -2.86 12.85 14.74
N ALA A 203 -1.97 13.19 13.82
CA ALA A 203 -1.81 14.57 13.35
C ALA A 203 -3.07 15.05 12.60
N MET A 204 -3.31 16.36 12.61
CA MET A 204 -4.50 16.97 12.01
C MET A 204 -4.12 17.74 10.74
N TYR A 205 -4.84 17.47 9.65
CA TYR A 205 -4.56 17.91 8.29
C TYR A 205 -5.83 18.41 7.60
N PRO A 206 -6.40 19.57 8.01
CA PRO A 206 -7.69 20.02 7.51
C PRO A 206 -7.75 20.11 5.98
N ALA A 207 -8.87 19.67 5.40
CA ALA A 207 -9.21 19.90 4.01
C ALA A 207 -10.14 21.11 3.93
N LEU A 208 -9.69 22.20 3.30
CA LEU A 208 -10.47 23.41 3.10
C LEU A 208 -11.26 23.33 1.80
N GLY A 209 -12.53 23.72 1.83
CA GLY A 209 -13.41 23.78 0.67
C GLY A 209 -13.79 25.23 0.40
N PRO A 210 -13.07 25.97 -0.47
CA PRO A 210 -13.25 27.40 -0.67
C PRO A 210 -14.46 27.71 -1.58
N PHE A 211 -15.61 27.12 -1.29
CA PHE A 211 -16.84 27.30 -2.03
C PHE A 211 -18.09 27.03 -1.17
N HIS A 212 -19.19 27.66 -1.53
CA HIS A 212 -20.52 27.26 -1.12
C HIS A 212 -21.21 26.51 -2.25
N GLU A 213 -22.17 25.65 -1.95
CA GLU A 213 -22.89 24.89 -2.99
C GLU A 213 -24.40 25.08 -2.96
N ILE A 214 -24.97 25.57 -1.85
CA ILE A 214 -26.43 25.61 -1.65
C ILE A 214 -26.91 27.06 -1.54
N PRO A 215 -27.83 27.55 -2.41
CA PRO A 215 -28.54 26.81 -3.47
C PRO A 215 -27.73 26.55 -4.75
N GLU A 216 -26.59 27.21 -4.94
CA GLU A 216 -25.77 27.07 -6.14
C GLU A 216 -24.27 27.21 -5.81
N LEU A 217 -23.44 26.58 -6.63
CA LEU A 217 -21.98 26.65 -6.51
C LEU A 217 -21.51 28.10 -6.64
N ARG A 218 -20.87 28.59 -5.57
CA ARG A 218 -20.25 29.91 -5.49
C ARG A 218 -18.87 29.77 -4.88
N LEU A 219 -17.84 30.10 -5.65
CA LEU A 219 -16.47 30.09 -5.16
C LEU A 219 -16.25 31.28 -4.21
N LEU A 220 -15.43 31.07 -3.17
CA LEU A 220 -15.03 32.15 -2.28
C LEU A 220 -14.07 33.11 -2.98
N THR A 221 -14.27 34.40 -2.73
CA THR A 221 -13.30 35.43 -3.11
C THR A 221 -12.10 35.44 -2.15
N ALA A 222 -11.01 36.09 -2.54
CA ALA A 222 -9.83 36.27 -1.68
C ALA A 222 -10.18 36.86 -0.30
N ASN A 223 -11.09 37.85 -0.23
CA ASN A 223 -11.51 38.47 1.03
C ASN A 223 -12.32 37.53 1.92
N GLU A 224 -13.08 36.61 1.32
CA GLU A 224 -13.87 35.63 2.08
C GLU A 224 -13.01 34.46 2.54
N PHE A 225 -11.96 34.11 1.79
CA PHE A 225 -11.08 32.99 2.12
C PHE A 225 -9.94 33.36 3.08
N GLN A 226 -9.47 34.62 3.08
CA GLN A 226 -8.42 35.07 4.00
C GLN A 226 -8.71 34.75 5.48
N PRO A 227 -9.93 34.99 6.03
CA PRO A 227 -10.24 34.62 7.42
C PRO A 227 -10.08 33.12 7.72
N TRP A 228 -10.34 32.23 6.74
CA TRP A 228 -10.13 30.79 6.91
C TRP A 228 -8.66 30.44 7.06
N LEU A 229 -7.80 31.07 6.25
CA LEU A 229 -6.36 30.92 6.36
C LEU A 229 -5.84 31.53 7.67
N ASP A 230 -6.34 32.69 8.10
CA ASP A 230 -5.91 33.33 9.35
C ASP A 230 -6.22 32.44 10.57
N ARG A 231 -7.43 31.85 10.63
CA ARG A 231 -7.80 30.90 11.68
C ARG A 231 -6.97 29.61 11.61
N LEU A 232 -6.80 29.06 10.41
CA LEU A 232 -5.97 27.85 10.24
C LEU A 232 -4.51 28.09 10.67
N ALA A 233 -3.94 29.26 10.38
CA ALA A 233 -2.57 29.61 10.76
C ALA A 233 -2.37 29.64 12.28
N ALA A 234 -3.40 29.98 13.06
CA ALA A 234 -3.34 29.98 14.53
C ALA A 234 -3.10 28.59 15.14
N HIS A 235 -3.34 27.52 14.37
CA HIS A 235 -3.10 26.14 14.77
C HIS A 235 -1.80 25.54 14.20
N GLU A 236 -1.00 26.35 13.51
CA GLU A 236 0.33 25.98 12.98
C GLU A 236 0.37 24.61 12.24
N PRO A 237 -0.52 24.35 11.27
CA PRO A 237 -0.57 23.05 10.62
C PRO A 237 0.69 22.78 9.80
N THR A 238 1.20 21.56 9.86
CA THR A 238 2.31 21.13 8.99
C THR A 238 1.81 20.84 7.58
N PHE A 239 0.52 20.51 7.44
CA PHE A 239 -0.13 20.24 6.17
C PHE A 239 -1.61 20.63 6.19
N PHE A 240 -2.10 21.16 5.08
CA PHE A 240 -3.52 21.30 4.79
C PHE A 240 -3.78 21.04 3.30
N SER A 241 -5.03 20.83 2.93
CA SER A 241 -5.40 20.56 1.53
C SER A 241 -6.62 21.35 1.08
N LEU A 242 -6.86 21.40 -0.23
CA LEU A 242 -7.98 22.13 -0.83
C LEU A 242 -8.88 21.17 -1.63
N TYR A 243 -10.15 21.08 -1.24
CA TYR A 243 -11.17 20.30 -1.93
C TYR A 243 -12.00 21.22 -2.84
N ALA A 244 -12.05 21.05 -4.15
CA ALA A 244 -11.15 20.27 -5.01
C ALA A 244 -10.64 21.19 -6.13
N ILE A 245 -9.67 20.77 -6.95
CA ILE A 245 -8.99 21.65 -7.91
C ILE A 245 -9.92 22.52 -8.80
N HIS A 246 -11.11 22.02 -9.15
CA HIS A 246 -12.09 22.73 -9.98
C HIS A 246 -12.93 23.77 -9.21
N THR A 247 -12.84 23.82 -7.88
CA THR A 247 -13.53 24.78 -7.01
C THR A 247 -12.58 25.85 -6.45
N ILE A 248 -11.34 25.92 -6.93
CA ILE A 248 -10.37 26.92 -6.47
C ILE A 248 -10.32 28.05 -7.50
N ASP A 249 -10.78 29.24 -7.10
CA ASP A 249 -10.65 30.43 -7.94
C ASP A 249 -9.16 30.84 -8.04
N PRO A 250 -8.64 31.16 -9.25
CA PRO A 250 -7.24 31.56 -9.42
C PRO A 250 -6.81 32.78 -8.59
N SER A 251 -7.74 33.65 -8.18
CA SER A 251 -7.45 34.76 -7.27
C SER A 251 -6.98 34.31 -5.88
N LEU A 252 -7.24 33.05 -5.49
CA LEU A 252 -6.80 32.47 -4.22
C LEU A 252 -5.34 31.98 -4.27
N TYR A 253 -4.76 31.77 -5.46
CA TYR A 253 -3.42 31.17 -5.58
C TYR A 253 -2.34 31.92 -4.80
N PRO A 254 -2.26 33.27 -4.84
CA PRO A 254 -1.26 34.01 -4.04
C PRO A 254 -1.44 33.82 -2.54
N LEU A 255 -2.70 33.72 -2.05
CA LEU A 255 -2.98 33.49 -0.63
C LEU A 255 -2.53 32.09 -0.21
N ILE A 256 -2.89 31.08 -1.00
CA ILE A 256 -2.52 29.69 -0.77
C ILE A 256 -0.99 29.55 -0.77
N ARG A 257 -0.31 30.13 -1.77
CA ARG A 257 1.15 30.10 -1.87
C ARG A 257 1.82 30.80 -0.68
N GLY A 258 1.28 31.94 -0.27
CA GLY A 258 1.78 32.77 0.83
C GLY A 258 1.56 32.18 2.23
N PHE A 259 0.67 31.20 2.40
CA PHE A 259 0.42 30.55 3.68
C PHE A 259 1.70 29.88 4.24
N ALA A 260 2.07 30.23 5.47
CA ALA A 260 3.19 29.63 6.19
C ALA A 260 2.72 28.42 7.00
N LEU A 261 3.38 27.28 6.79
CA LEU A 261 3.10 26.04 7.52
C LEU A 261 3.88 26.02 8.84
N GLY A 262 3.38 25.27 9.82
CA GLY A 262 4.10 24.97 11.05
C GLY A 262 5.24 23.97 10.85
N GLU A 263 6.15 23.92 11.83
CA GLU A 263 7.30 23.01 11.81
C GLU A 263 6.91 21.58 12.21
N PRO A 264 7.29 20.54 11.44
CA PRO A 264 7.04 19.15 11.81
C PRO A 264 7.73 18.78 13.13
N ALA A 265 6.96 18.28 14.10
CA ALA A 265 7.48 17.81 15.39
C ALA A 265 8.15 16.42 15.28
N GLY A 266 9.26 16.32 14.51
CA GLY A 266 10.05 15.10 14.32
C GLY A 266 9.33 13.97 13.56
N GLY A 267 10.07 12.92 13.17
CA GLY A 267 9.55 11.82 12.35
C GLY A 267 10.05 11.87 10.91
N GLU A 268 9.63 10.89 10.10
CA GLU A 268 9.93 10.86 8.68
C GLU A 268 8.96 11.78 7.93
N ILE A 269 9.51 12.76 7.20
CA ILE A 269 8.71 13.76 6.48
C ILE A 269 8.42 13.23 5.08
N VAL A 270 7.14 13.08 4.75
CA VAL A 270 6.72 12.82 3.37
C VAL A 270 6.60 14.16 2.65
N ALA A 271 7.50 14.38 1.71
CA ALA A 271 7.65 15.61 0.94
C ALA A 271 8.14 15.28 -0.50
N PRO A 272 8.08 16.23 -1.45
CA PRO A 272 8.62 16.02 -2.80
C PRO A 272 10.03 15.43 -2.79
N GLY A 273 10.23 14.35 -3.56
CA GLY A 273 11.49 13.59 -3.60
C GLY A 273 11.60 12.45 -2.58
N TRP A 274 10.61 12.27 -1.70
CA TRP A 274 10.52 11.10 -0.84
C TRP A 274 10.19 9.87 -1.68
N GLU A 275 11.07 8.86 -1.66
CA GLU A 275 10.83 7.57 -2.30
C GLU A 275 10.23 6.59 -1.30
N MET A 276 9.21 5.88 -1.76
CA MET A 276 8.72 4.69 -1.10
C MET A 276 9.89 3.77 -0.76
N PRO A 277 10.05 3.33 0.51
CA PRO A 277 10.89 2.18 0.79
C PRO A 277 10.42 1.06 -0.13
N LYS A 278 11.31 0.56 -1.00
CA LYS A 278 11.00 -0.62 -1.83
C LYS A 278 10.40 -1.65 -0.85
N GLN A 279 9.25 -2.25 -1.20
CA GLN A 279 8.73 -3.40 -0.48
C GLN A 279 9.27 -4.64 -1.21
N PRO A 280 10.51 -5.09 -0.94
CA PRO A 280 11.19 -6.16 -1.68
C PRO A 280 10.56 -7.55 -1.42
N ASP A 281 9.33 -7.64 -0.91
CA ASP A 281 8.79 -8.89 -0.39
C ASP A 281 7.52 -9.37 -1.09
N ARG A 282 6.89 -8.55 -1.97
CA ARG A 282 5.56 -8.86 -2.50
C ARG A 282 5.52 -9.73 -3.74
N TYR A 283 6.54 -9.68 -4.60
CA TYR A 283 6.52 -10.38 -5.89
C TYR A 283 7.71 -11.31 -6.04
N GLY A 284 7.49 -12.45 -6.70
CA GLY A 284 8.53 -13.43 -6.96
C GLY A 284 8.43 -14.06 -8.33
N ILE A 285 9.52 -14.68 -8.77
CA ILE A 285 9.64 -15.34 -10.06
C ILE A 285 10.13 -16.78 -9.92
N ASN A 286 9.58 -17.69 -10.72
CA ASN A 286 10.11 -19.04 -10.89
C ASN A 286 11.23 -19.03 -11.92
N LEU A 287 12.38 -19.59 -11.54
CA LEU A 287 13.57 -19.67 -12.37
C LEU A 287 14.03 -21.11 -12.53
N ALA A 288 14.72 -21.37 -13.63
CA ALA A 288 15.28 -22.66 -13.96
C ALA A 288 16.79 -22.50 -14.27
N PRO A 289 17.64 -22.34 -13.22
CA PRO A 289 19.08 -22.09 -13.36
C PRO A 289 19.88 -23.32 -13.78
N HIS A 290 19.49 -23.94 -14.89
CA HIS A 290 20.15 -25.12 -15.43
C HIS A 290 21.61 -24.81 -15.79
N PRO A 291 22.57 -25.68 -15.42
CA PRO A 291 23.90 -25.61 -15.96
C PRO A 291 23.88 -25.89 -17.48
N PRO A 292 24.82 -25.33 -18.26
CA PRO A 292 24.82 -25.39 -19.72
C PRO A 292 24.95 -26.79 -20.34
N SER A 293 25.13 -27.85 -19.56
CA SER A 293 25.42 -29.21 -20.03
C SER A 293 24.21 -30.14 -20.19
N GLN A 294 22.97 -29.75 -19.85
CA GLN A 294 21.82 -30.65 -20.03
C GLN A 294 21.46 -30.85 -21.53
N PRO A 295 21.57 -32.08 -22.09
CA PRO A 295 21.18 -32.35 -23.47
C PRO A 295 19.66 -32.24 -23.63
N GLY A 296 19.19 -31.44 -24.59
CA GLY A 296 17.77 -31.36 -24.97
C GLY A 296 16.98 -30.20 -24.36
N HIS A 297 17.56 -29.42 -23.45
CA HIS A 297 16.97 -28.17 -22.98
C HIS A 297 17.71 -26.97 -23.59
N SER A 298 16.97 -26.07 -24.25
CA SER A 298 17.52 -24.77 -24.63
C SER A 298 18.06 -24.08 -23.36
N PRO A 299 19.30 -23.54 -23.36
CA PRO A 299 19.80 -22.81 -22.21
C PRO A 299 18.89 -21.59 -22.02
N HIS A 300 17.97 -21.64 -21.07
CA HIS A 300 17.23 -20.47 -20.66
C HIS A 300 18.25 -19.55 -20.00
N ARG A 301 18.57 -18.44 -20.67
CA ARG A 301 19.37 -17.36 -20.08
C ARG A 301 18.69 -16.99 -18.76
N LEU A 302 19.42 -17.15 -17.65
CA LEU A 302 18.98 -16.60 -16.38
C LEU A 302 18.89 -15.08 -16.52
N PRO A 303 17.78 -14.45 -16.08
CA PRO A 303 17.67 -13.00 -16.10
C PRO A 303 18.78 -12.41 -15.23
N THR A 304 19.33 -11.27 -15.66
CA THR A 304 20.31 -10.54 -14.85
C THR A 304 19.63 -9.90 -13.64
N VAL A 305 20.41 -9.46 -12.66
CA VAL A 305 19.88 -8.75 -11.48
C VAL A 305 19.14 -7.48 -11.89
N GLU A 306 19.61 -6.79 -12.92
CA GLU A 306 18.98 -5.59 -13.47
C GLU A 306 17.62 -5.90 -14.12
N GLU A 307 17.51 -7.04 -14.81
CA GLU A 307 16.26 -7.50 -15.41
C GLU A 307 15.24 -7.96 -14.35
N LEU A 308 15.69 -8.19 -13.12
CA LEU A 308 14.87 -8.54 -11.96
C LEU A 308 14.51 -7.33 -11.08
N GLU A 309 14.64 -6.10 -11.58
CA GLU A 309 14.27 -4.91 -10.81
C GLU A 309 12.81 -4.99 -10.31
N GLY A 310 12.63 -4.79 -8.99
CA GLY A 310 11.32 -4.86 -8.34
C GLY A 310 10.87 -6.27 -7.95
N VAL A 311 11.61 -7.31 -8.32
CA VAL A 311 11.38 -8.68 -7.86
C VAL A 311 11.96 -8.88 -6.47
N GLY A 312 11.15 -9.44 -5.58
CA GLY A 312 11.52 -9.69 -4.19
C GLY A 312 11.99 -11.10 -3.89
N TRP A 313 11.45 -12.07 -4.63
CA TRP A 313 11.71 -13.49 -4.43
C TRP A 313 12.11 -14.20 -5.72
N ALA A 314 13.11 -15.07 -5.64
CA ALA A 314 13.46 -16.01 -6.69
C ALA A 314 13.23 -17.44 -6.20
N ARG A 315 12.45 -18.22 -6.94
CA ARG A 315 12.13 -19.63 -6.64
C ARG A 315 12.76 -20.55 -7.68
N PHE A 316 13.54 -21.54 -7.25
CA PHE A 316 14.09 -22.54 -8.17
C PHE A 316 14.37 -23.89 -7.48
N VAL A 317 14.43 -24.96 -8.27
CA VAL A 317 14.84 -26.29 -7.81
C VAL A 317 16.36 -26.37 -7.77
N PHE A 318 16.92 -26.89 -6.67
CA PHE A 318 18.31 -27.29 -6.62
C PHE A 318 18.45 -28.67 -7.26
N LYS A 319 18.82 -28.69 -8.54
CA LYS A 319 18.97 -29.93 -9.33
C LYS A 319 20.41 -30.40 -9.20
N ASP A 320 20.65 -31.49 -8.51
CA ASP A 320 21.98 -32.12 -8.35
C ASP A 320 21.96 -33.55 -8.87
N SER A 321 20.90 -34.32 -8.56
CA SER A 321 20.81 -35.73 -8.95
C SER A 321 20.58 -35.96 -10.45
N VAL A 322 20.04 -34.95 -11.16
CA VAL A 322 19.74 -34.98 -12.59
C VAL A 322 20.80 -34.27 -13.45
N LEU A 323 21.96 -33.97 -12.86
CA LEU A 323 23.12 -33.38 -13.52
C LEU A 323 24.27 -34.40 -13.56
N PRO A 324 24.29 -35.33 -14.54
CA PRO A 324 25.22 -36.46 -14.54
C PRO A 324 26.70 -36.06 -14.66
N ASP A 325 26.98 -34.84 -15.12
CA ASP A 325 28.34 -34.33 -15.37
C ASP A 325 28.89 -33.43 -14.25
N MET A 326 28.16 -33.27 -13.13
CA MET A 326 28.58 -32.42 -12.01
C MET A 326 28.68 -33.24 -10.73
N THR A 327 29.74 -32.98 -9.95
CA THR A 327 29.84 -33.40 -8.56
C THR A 327 28.96 -32.52 -7.68
N LEU A 328 28.58 -33.03 -6.50
CA LEU A 328 27.82 -32.24 -5.52
C LEU A 328 28.50 -30.90 -5.19
N GLU A 329 29.83 -30.85 -5.07
CA GLU A 329 30.51 -29.57 -4.76
C GLU A 329 30.40 -28.58 -5.93
N GLU A 330 30.45 -29.05 -7.18
CA GLU A 330 30.23 -28.20 -8.36
C GLU A 330 28.79 -27.70 -8.41
N SER A 331 27.81 -28.55 -8.10
CA SER A 331 26.40 -28.15 -7.96
C SER A 331 26.25 -27.08 -6.88
N LEU A 332 26.79 -27.32 -5.69
CA LEU A 332 26.73 -26.37 -4.57
C LEU A 332 27.42 -25.03 -4.90
N ALA A 333 28.50 -25.05 -5.66
CA ALA A 333 29.19 -23.85 -6.12
C ALA A 333 28.34 -23.05 -7.13
N HIS A 334 27.81 -23.72 -8.17
CA HIS A 334 26.97 -23.09 -9.21
C HIS A 334 25.74 -22.39 -8.63
N TYR A 335 24.94 -23.09 -7.82
CA TYR A 335 23.79 -22.48 -7.14
C TYR A 335 24.23 -21.47 -6.07
N GLY A 336 25.42 -21.65 -5.50
CA GLY A 336 26.09 -20.71 -4.61
C GLY A 336 26.20 -19.31 -5.20
N GLU A 337 26.76 -19.21 -6.40
CA GLU A 337 26.97 -17.96 -7.12
C GLU A 337 25.65 -17.23 -7.40
N ILE A 338 24.62 -17.97 -7.80
CA ILE A 338 23.28 -17.41 -8.07
C ILE A 338 22.64 -16.86 -6.79
N VAL A 339 22.66 -17.64 -5.71
CA VAL A 339 22.13 -17.22 -4.41
C VAL A 339 22.85 -15.97 -3.90
N ASP A 340 24.18 -15.90 -4.07
CA ASP A 340 24.96 -14.75 -3.62
C ASP A 340 24.66 -13.50 -4.46
N ALA A 341 24.52 -13.65 -5.77
CA ALA A 341 24.13 -12.55 -6.65
C ALA A 341 22.74 -11.98 -6.29
N TYR A 342 21.75 -12.85 -6.08
CA TYR A 342 20.40 -12.44 -5.67
C TYR A 342 20.38 -11.82 -4.29
N ARG A 343 21.09 -12.41 -3.32
CA ARG A 343 21.21 -11.84 -1.99
C ARG A 343 21.86 -10.45 -2.02
N ALA A 344 22.93 -10.27 -2.79
CA ALA A 344 23.60 -8.97 -2.94
C ALA A 344 22.65 -7.90 -3.54
N ALA A 345 21.69 -8.32 -4.36
CA ALA A 345 20.65 -7.49 -4.93
C ALA A 345 19.43 -7.26 -4.03
N GLY A 346 19.38 -7.88 -2.85
CA GLY A 346 18.21 -7.84 -1.96
C GLY A 346 17.06 -8.78 -2.36
N ILE A 347 17.29 -9.72 -3.28
CA ILE A 347 16.32 -10.72 -3.72
C ILE A 347 16.44 -11.97 -2.84
N LYS A 348 15.33 -12.39 -2.23
CA LYS A 348 15.26 -13.58 -1.37
C LYS A 348 15.16 -14.86 -2.20
N THR A 349 15.90 -15.90 -1.83
CA THR A 349 15.81 -17.21 -2.50
C THR A 349 14.89 -18.17 -1.74
N LEU A 350 13.93 -18.76 -2.45
CA LEU A 350 13.21 -19.98 -2.05
C LEU A 350 13.75 -21.17 -2.86
N MET A 351 14.51 -22.04 -2.20
CA MET A 351 15.16 -23.20 -2.84
C MET A 351 14.32 -24.46 -2.63
N ILE A 352 13.98 -25.15 -3.71
CA ILE A 352 13.21 -26.39 -3.65
C ILE A 352 14.18 -27.57 -3.60
N LEU A 353 13.95 -28.49 -2.66
CA LEU A 353 14.68 -29.75 -2.57
C LEU A 353 13.70 -30.91 -2.76
N ASN A 354 13.96 -31.75 -3.76
CA ASN A 354 13.11 -32.86 -4.18
C ASN A 354 13.96 -34.00 -4.79
N TRP A 355 13.33 -34.92 -5.54
CA TRP A 355 14.00 -36.02 -6.24
C TRP A 355 15.09 -35.55 -7.22
N GLU A 356 14.94 -34.36 -7.83
CA GLU A 356 15.97 -33.76 -8.69
C GLU A 356 17.18 -33.25 -7.90
N SER A 357 17.03 -33.03 -6.59
CA SER A 357 18.15 -32.75 -5.68
C SER A 357 18.86 -34.04 -5.26
N PHE A 358 18.10 -35.08 -4.96
CA PHE A 358 18.67 -36.33 -4.45
C PHE A 358 17.87 -37.54 -4.96
N TRP A 359 18.52 -38.35 -5.80
CA TRP A 359 17.93 -39.57 -6.34
C TRP A 359 17.90 -40.69 -5.30
N GLY A 360 19.04 -40.91 -4.62
CA GLY A 360 19.18 -41.85 -3.51
C GLY A 360 18.67 -43.25 -3.81
N HIS A 361 18.23 -43.94 -2.74
CA HIS A 361 17.47 -45.20 -2.86
C HIS A 361 15.97 -44.91 -2.92
N GLY A 362 15.56 -44.07 -3.87
CA GLY A 362 14.17 -43.69 -4.06
C GLY A 362 13.28 -44.88 -4.48
N PRO A 363 12.01 -44.92 -4.05
CA PRO A 363 11.09 -46.01 -4.40
C PRO A 363 10.74 -46.08 -5.89
N TRP A 364 10.99 -45.00 -6.64
CA TRP A 364 10.89 -44.97 -8.10
C TRP A 364 12.02 -45.73 -8.82
N ASP A 365 13.08 -46.13 -8.10
CA ASP A 365 14.24 -46.84 -8.64
C ASP A 365 14.62 -48.01 -7.72
N HIS A 366 13.69 -48.96 -7.56
CA HIS A 366 13.87 -50.19 -6.78
C HIS A 366 14.24 -50.00 -5.28
N GLY A 367 14.06 -48.80 -4.73
CA GLY A 367 14.29 -48.47 -3.32
C GLY A 367 13.04 -48.51 -2.45
N ASP A 368 13.08 -47.81 -1.31
CA ASP A 368 11.98 -47.72 -0.35
C ASP A 368 11.93 -46.35 0.34
N TRP A 369 10.73 -45.90 0.70
CA TRP A 369 10.52 -44.62 1.37
C TRP A 369 11.25 -44.48 2.70
N PRO A 370 11.20 -45.44 3.66
CA PRO A 370 11.91 -45.31 4.93
C PRO A 370 13.41 -45.05 4.78
N ARG A 371 14.08 -45.76 3.86
CA ARG A 371 15.50 -45.56 3.58
C ARG A 371 15.74 -44.22 2.88
N TYR A 372 14.98 -43.93 1.83
CA TYR A 372 15.11 -42.68 1.09
C TYR A 372 14.96 -41.47 2.00
N THR A 373 13.94 -41.44 2.86
CA THR A 373 13.68 -40.34 3.80
C THR A 373 14.87 -40.05 4.71
N ARG A 374 15.54 -41.07 5.26
CA ARG A 374 16.72 -40.87 6.11
C ARG A 374 17.89 -40.28 5.32
N GLU A 375 18.18 -40.85 4.16
CA GLU A 375 19.28 -40.40 3.30
C GLU A 375 19.02 -38.98 2.75
N PHE A 376 17.78 -38.70 2.35
CA PHE A 376 17.32 -37.39 1.91
C PHE A 376 17.45 -36.34 3.02
N ALA A 377 17.02 -36.66 4.25
CA ALA A 377 17.16 -35.76 5.39
C ALA A 377 18.63 -35.42 5.67
N ASP A 378 19.54 -36.39 5.59
CA ASP A 378 20.98 -36.17 5.74
C ASP A 378 21.55 -35.28 4.62
N TYR A 379 21.14 -35.53 3.38
CA TYR A 379 21.51 -34.73 2.21
C TYR A 379 21.02 -33.28 2.32
N VAL A 380 19.73 -33.08 2.58
CA VAL A 380 19.10 -31.76 2.77
C VAL A 380 19.78 -31.00 3.91
N ARG A 381 20.15 -31.70 5.00
CA ARG A 381 20.90 -31.08 6.11
C ARG A 381 22.28 -30.58 5.66
N GLY A 382 22.95 -31.31 4.76
CA GLY A 382 24.20 -30.87 4.13
C GLY A 382 24.01 -29.59 3.30
N VAL A 383 23.02 -29.57 2.41
CA VAL A 383 22.68 -28.40 1.58
C VAL A 383 22.31 -27.20 2.44
N ALA A 384 21.42 -27.38 3.43
CA ALA A 384 21.01 -26.31 4.34
C ALA A 384 22.18 -25.73 5.15
N ARG A 385 23.15 -26.56 5.56
CA ARG A 385 24.39 -26.10 6.20
C ARG A 385 25.24 -25.26 5.24
N ARG A 386 25.40 -25.69 3.99
CA ARG A 386 26.19 -24.98 2.96
C ARG A 386 25.64 -23.60 2.64
N PHE A 387 24.31 -23.44 2.67
CA PHE A 387 23.59 -22.21 2.33
C PHE A 387 23.07 -21.44 3.56
N ARG A 388 23.55 -21.76 4.77
CA ARG A 388 23.09 -21.15 6.01
C ARG A 388 23.19 -19.63 5.96
N GLY A 389 22.05 -18.96 6.14
CA GLY A 389 21.94 -17.50 6.10
C GLY A 389 22.02 -16.88 4.70
N ARG A 390 22.10 -17.69 3.63
CA ARG A 390 22.12 -17.24 2.23
C ARG A 390 20.79 -17.51 1.53
N VAL A 391 20.21 -18.69 1.75
CA VAL A 391 18.84 -19.03 1.30
C VAL A 391 17.83 -18.58 2.35
N ALA A 392 16.74 -17.94 1.91
CA ALA A 392 15.72 -17.38 2.80
C ALA A 392 14.68 -18.42 3.23
N ALA A 393 14.34 -19.37 2.35
CA ALA A 393 13.40 -20.45 2.62
C ALA A 393 13.70 -21.71 1.81
N TYR A 394 13.29 -22.86 2.33
CA TYR A 394 13.33 -24.15 1.62
C TYR A 394 11.92 -24.67 1.40
N GLN A 395 11.67 -25.23 0.22
CA GLN A 395 10.46 -26.00 -0.08
C GLN A 395 10.83 -27.47 -0.22
N ILE A 396 10.23 -28.33 0.60
CA ILE A 396 10.10 -29.78 0.38
C ILE A 396 8.61 -29.96 0.17
N TRP A 397 8.04 -30.46 -0.91
CA TRP A 397 8.52 -30.97 -2.18
C TRP A 397 7.82 -30.16 -3.29
N ASN A 398 8.25 -30.21 -4.55
CA ASN A 398 7.50 -29.55 -5.62
C ASN A 398 6.26 -30.37 -5.98
N GLU A 399 5.03 -29.86 -5.82
CA GLU A 399 3.80 -30.51 -6.34
C GLU A 399 3.72 -32.03 -6.08
N GLY A 400 4.02 -32.47 -4.85
CA GLY A 400 4.07 -33.90 -4.51
C GLY A 400 2.70 -34.59 -4.55
N ASP A 401 1.62 -33.83 -4.57
CA ASP A 401 0.23 -34.27 -4.66
C ASP A 401 -0.25 -34.49 -6.11
N ASN A 402 0.59 -34.22 -7.12
CA ASN A 402 0.20 -34.36 -8.52
C ASN A 402 0.31 -35.82 -9.01
N GLU A 403 -0.77 -36.60 -8.83
CA GLU A 403 -0.89 -38.01 -9.26
C GLU A 403 -0.67 -38.22 -10.77
N HIS A 404 -0.90 -37.20 -11.60
CA HIS A 404 -0.85 -37.28 -13.05
C HIS A 404 0.45 -36.71 -13.64
N GLY A 405 1.48 -36.59 -12.80
CA GLY A 405 2.71 -35.83 -13.03
C GLY A 405 3.20 -35.81 -14.48
N ALA A 406 3.14 -34.63 -15.11
CA ALA A 406 3.65 -34.37 -16.46
C ALA A 406 5.19 -34.38 -16.55
N GLY A 407 5.86 -35.25 -15.80
CA GLY A 407 7.33 -35.35 -15.71
C GLY A 407 8.01 -34.30 -14.82
N THR A 408 7.25 -33.47 -14.09
CA THR A 408 7.77 -32.35 -13.28
C THR A 408 7.84 -32.62 -11.78
N SER A 409 7.25 -33.73 -11.31
CA SER A 409 7.32 -34.18 -9.92
C SER A 409 7.07 -35.68 -9.79
N ILE A 410 7.56 -36.26 -8.70
CA ILE A 410 7.20 -37.60 -8.25
C ILE A 410 6.09 -37.46 -7.22
N TYR A 411 4.99 -38.19 -7.45
CA TYR A 411 3.87 -38.26 -6.54
C TYR A 411 4.28 -38.89 -5.19
N VAL A 412 3.81 -38.30 -4.10
CA VAL A 412 4.06 -38.73 -2.73
C VAL A 412 2.74 -38.75 -1.98
N GLU A 413 2.31 -39.94 -1.55
CA GLU A 413 1.13 -40.09 -0.68
C GLU A 413 1.26 -39.21 0.57
N PRO A 414 0.17 -38.58 1.06
CA PRO A 414 0.22 -37.68 2.21
C PRO A 414 0.91 -38.26 3.45
N GLU A 415 0.64 -39.54 3.78
CA GLU A 415 1.25 -40.23 4.93
C GLU A 415 2.77 -40.42 4.76
N THR A 416 3.20 -40.63 3.52
CA THR A 416 4.61 -40.77 3.18
C THR A 416 5.30 -39.40 3.21
N TYR A 417 4.66 -38.37 2.67
CA TYR A 417 5.17 -37.01 2.68
C TYR A 417 5.35 -36.48 4.12
N ALA A 418 4.42 -36.80 5.02
CA ALA A 418 4.58 -36.50 6.44
C ALA A 418 5.87 -37.12 7.02
N SER A 419 6.21 -38.34 6.62
CA SER A 419 7.44 -39.02 7.05
C SER A 419 8.71 -38.31 6.55
N ILE A 420 8.66 -37.66 5.38
CA ILE A 420 9.79 -36.86 4.83
C ILE A 420 10.04 -35.60 5.66
N LEU A 421 9.00 -35.01 6.26
CA LEU A 421 9.10 -33.77 7.04
C LEU A 421 9.48 -33.99 8.51
N LEU A 422 9.29 -35.20 9.04
CA LEU A 422 9.56 -35.50 10.44
C LEU A 422 11.07 -35.69 10.67
N PRO A 423 11.62 -35.20 11.80
CA PRO A 423 12.99 -35.48 12.18
C PRO A 423 13.19 -36.99 12.36
N ALA A 424 14.18 -37.54 11.65
CA ALA A 424 14.61 -38.94 11.78
C ALA A 424 15.22 -39.25 13.14
#